data_AF-A0A925MAE0-F1
#
_entry.id   AF-A0A925MAE0-F1
#
_cell.length_a   1.000
_cell.length_b   1.000
_cell.length_c   1.000
_cell.angle_alpha   90.00
_cell.angle_beta   90.00
_cell.angle_gamma   90.00
#
_symmetry.space_group_name_H-M   'P 1'
#
loop_
_entity.id
_entity.type
_entity.pdbx_description
1 polymer ?
#
loop_
_entity_poly.entity_id
_entity_poly.type
_entity_poly.pdbx_seq_one_letter_code
_entity_poly.pdbx_strand_id
1 'polypeptide(L)'
;MAEAFLRSLDRSTTVRAGALALATLTLLSCADTPDEASHQQDLINAALPGNLNFALHAKTTITIGPFTQVVGDIGSTGDAGSVLFDVSAAQGFGDNTLASTITVRTAAQAGRLFGNDLRVEGFVAQQTLGLDPTALPTVPDVTAAVPGTTNITVNANQLRQLCPGQYGAISLGNNAVLNLNGGVYQFSRLSFAAGARLEPSEPVVVLVSGSLTSTGNATITPFAQSIQPLTAADIRIEVAGAVTLADGSLVTAHLLVPNGKLSIGKNATLTGAAAAKSIAIGAQSRVFRDGSLAAVAAAVPPPCNDNSACTVDACVGGGTAVAFCRNTPLPVGTSCEDSNTCNGVEACNAAGQCQSDGNVGAGTACPDGDLCNGDETCNGGGTCVPSAPPEVNDNNTCTADACDANTGVAHIPLPDGTTCNGIGVCTEGTCSVDTPSSGSFSYSASNTESATQNTTNFDIFIVAGQTLQIGTCGLDGASGSGDT
;
A
#
# COMPACT_ATOMS: atom_id res chain seq x y z
N MET A 1 -64.58 21.03 31.84
CA MET A 1 -65.40 21.63 30.77
C MET A 1 -65.41 20.63 29.62
N ALA A 2 -66.60 20.10 29.28
CA ALA A 2 -66.99 19.23 28.15
C ALA A 2 -66.18 17.91 27.97
N GLU A 3 -66.64 16.70 28.32
CA GLU A 3 -67.75 15.87 27.77
C GLU A 3 -67.68 15.73 26.23
N ALA A 4 -67.73 14.55 25.59
CA ALA A 4 -68.65 13.44 25.84
C ALA A 4 -68.20 12.06 25.28
N PHE A 5 -68.94 11.06 25.77
CA PHE A 5 -68.95 9.60 25.64
C PHE A 5 -69.90 9.19 24.45
N LEU A 6 -69.75 8.10 23.66
CA LEU A 6 -70.37 6.76 23.90
C LEU A 6 -70.21 5.76 22.70
N ARG A 7 -70.13 4.49 23.10
CA ARG A 7 -70.22 3.14 22.47
C ARG A 7 -71.25 2.91 21.32
N SER A 8 -71.07 1.82 20.53
CA SER A 8 -71.88 0.55 20.57
C SER A 8 -72.13 -0.17 19.20
N LEU A 9 -71.69 -1.45 19.08
CA LEU A 9 -72.35 -2.70 18.54
C LEU A 9 -72.91 -2.70 17.08
N ASP A 10 -73.07 -3.79 16.30
CA ASP A 10 -72.92 -5.26 16.35
C ASP A 10 -73.15 -5.82 14.90
N ARG A 11 -72.78 -7.10 14.71
CA ARG A 11 -73.40 -8.13 13.84
C ARG A 11 -72.97 -8.40 12.39
N SER A 12 -73.21 -9.68 12.07
CA SER A 12 -72.53 -10.64 11.20
C SER A 12 -73.54 -11.40 10.32
N THR A 13 -73.03 -12.26 9.41
CA THR A 13 -73.67 -13.33 8.59
C THR A 13 -74.33 -12.89 7.26
N THR A 14 -74.22 -13.58 6.11
CA THR A 14 -74.29 -15.03 5.80
C THR A 14 -73.67 -15.40 4.43
N VAL A 15 -73.15 -16.64 4.33
CA VAL A 15 -72.71 -17.38 3.11
C VAL A 15 -73.85 -18.21 2.51
N ARG A 16 -73.89 -18.41 1.18
CA ARG A 16 -74.54 -19.57 0.53
C ARG A 16 -73.71 -20.08 -0.65
N ALA A 17 -73.40 -21.37 -0.62
CA ALA A 17 -72.83 -22.17 -1.70
C ALA A 17 -73.92 -23.04 -2.36
N GLY A 18 -73.72 -23.41 -3.63
CA GLY A 18 -74.53 -24.39 -4.35
C GLY A 18 -73.96 -24.68 -5.74
N ALA A 19 -73.43 -25.88 -5.92
CA ALA A 19 -72.68 -26.39 -7.07
C ALA A 19 -73.56 -27.15 -8.08
N LEU A 20 -73.12 -27.29 -9.35
CA LEU A 20 -72.69 -28.56 -9.99
C LEU A 20 -72.49 -28.45 -11.53
N ALA A 21 -71.31 -28.93 -11.99
CA ALA A 21 -71.00 -29.73 -13.20
C ALA A 21 -71.31 -29.17 -14.62
N LEU A 22 -70.50 -29.32 -15.69
CA LEU A 22 -69.44 -30.29 -16.02
C LEU A 22 -68.52 -29.73 -17.17
N ALA A 23 -67.20 -29.85 -16.96
CA ALA A 23 -66.06 -30.06 -17.89
C ALA A 23 -65.97 -29.37 -19.28
N THR A 24 -64.94 -28.52 -19.43
CA THR A 24 -63.94 -28.60 -20.52
C THR A 24 -62.57 -28.10 -20.02
N LEU A 25 -61.53 -28.78 -20.49
CA LEU A 25 -60.14 -28.75 -20.02
C LEU A 25 -59.33 -27.66 -20.75
N THR A 26 -58.87 -26.62 -20.07
CA THR A 26 -57.77 -25.76 -20.54
C THR A 26 -56.90 -25.33 -19.36
N LEU A 27 -55.62 -25.70 -19.45
CA LEU A 27 -54.55 -25.31 -18.54
C LEU A 27 -54.27 -23.81 -18.69
N LEU A 28 -54.47 -23.03 -17.62
CA LEU A 28 -53.65 -21.87 -17.27
C LEU A 28 -53.73 -21.73 -15.74
N SER A 29 -52.60 -21.94 -15.08
CA SER A 29 -52.44 -22.09 -13.64
C SER A 29 -52.84 -20.85 -12.85
N CYS A 30 -53.37 -21.13 -11.65
CA CYS A 30 -53.85 -20.21 -10.64
C CYS A 30 -52.92 -19.01 -10.39
N ALA A 31 -53.56 -17.85 -10.24
CA ALA A 31 -53.12 -16.80 -9.35
C ALA A 31 -53.09 -17.35 -7.92
N ASP A 32 -51.92 -17.80 -7.49
CA ASP A 32 -51.51 -17.61 -6.10
C ASP A 32 -50.90 -16.21 -6.06
N THR A 33 -51.52 -15.28 -5.33
CA THR A 33 -50.82 -14.13 -4.78
C THR A 33 -49.93 -14.64 -3.65
N PRO A 34 -48.60 -14.62 -3.77
CA PRO A 34 -47.77 -14.65 -2.59
C PRO A 34 -47.92 -13.28 -1.93
N ASP A 35 -48.26 -13.28 -0.64
CA ASP A 35 -47.99 -12.16 0.24
C ASP A 35 -46.55 -11.66 0.00
N GLU A 36 -46.44 -10.36 -0.25
CA GLU A 36 -45.26 -9.51 -0.06
C GLU A 36 -43.92 -10.21 -0.34
N ALA A 37 -43.52 -10.19 -1.60
CA ALA A 37 -42.13 -10.32 -1.97
C ALA A 37 -41.32 -9.28 -1.17
N SER A 38 -40.52 -9.79 -0.22
CA SER A 38 -39.22 -9.29 0.21
C SER A 38 -39.06 -7.78 0.34
N HIS A 39 -38.63 -7.34 1.53
CA HIS A 39 -37.72 -6.21 1.65
C HIS A 39 -36.48 -6.46 0.77
N GLN A 40 -36.59 -6.20 -0.53
CA GLN A 40 -35.48 -6.03 -1.42
C GLN A 40 -34.97 -4.63 -1.08
N GLN A 41 -34.20 -4.56 0.01
CA GLN A 41 -33.40 -3.41 0.35
C GLN A 41 -32.46 -3.23 -0.84
N ASP A 42 -32.72 -2.23 -1.68
CA ASP A 42 -31.72 -1.82 -2.66
C ASP A 42 -30.42 -1.61 -1.88
N LEU A 43 -29.40 -2.40 -2.22
CA LEU A 43 -28.05 -2.27 -1.69
C LEU A 43 -27.51 -0.91 -2.16
N ILE A 44 -27.79 0.13 -1.39
CA ILE A 44 -27.21 1.44 -1.61
C ILE A 44 -25.84 1.41 -0.98
N ASN A 45 -24.78 1.44 -1.79
CA ASN A 45 -23.42 1.68 -1.30
C ASN A 45 -23.38 3.06 -0.63
N ALA A 46 -23.47 3.07 0.70
CA ALA A 46 -23.48 4.30 1.47
C ALA A 46 -22.15 5.04 1.29
N ALA A 47 -22.21 6.32 0.91
CA ALA A 47 -21.02 7.15 0.81
C ALA A 47 -20.34 7.27 2.18
N LEU A 48 -19.04 6.97 2.22
CA LEU A 48 -18.25 7.12 3.43
C LEU A 48 -18.09 8.62 3.80
N PRO A 49 -18.06 8.96 5.11
CA PRO A 49 -17.71 10.31 5.54
C PRO A 49 -16.34 10.78 4.99
N GLY A 50 -16.28 12.00 4.44
CA GLY A 50 -15.05 12.52 3.81
C GLY A 50 -13.89 12.83 4.78
N ASN A 51 -14.13 12.81 6.10
CA ASN A 51 -13.17 13.19 7.15
C ASN A 51 -12.84 12.03 8.11
N LEU A 52 -13.02 10.79 7.65
CA LEU A 52 -12.81 9.57 8.44
C LEU A 52 -11.45 9.56 9.13
N ASN A 53 -11.46 9.51 10.46
CA ASN A 53 -10.24 9.43 11.27
C ASN A 53 -10.46 8.54 12.48
N PHE A 54 -10.12 7.26 12.33
CA PHE A 54 -10.39 6.27 13.35
C PHE A 54 -9.58 6.46 14.64
N ALA A 55 -10.27 6.45 15.78
CA ALA A 55 -9.69 6.19 17.09
C ALA A 55 -9.36 4.70 17.24
N LEU A 56 -10.26 3.82 16.75
CA LEU A 56 -10.10 2.38 16.76
C LEU A 56 -10.39 1.81 15.38
N HIS A 57 -9.47 1.03 14.84
CA HIS A 57 -9.57 0.45 13.50
C HIS A 57 -9.16 -1.02 13.52
N ALA A 58 -10.01 -1.93 13.03
CA ALA A 58 -9.68 -3.36 13.03
C ALA A 58 -9.87 -4.01 11.66
N LYS A 59 -9.14 -5.11 11.41
CA LYS A 59 -9.37 -5.97 10.25
C LYS A 59 -10.58 -6.91 10.40
N THR A 60 -11.08 -7.13 11.62
CA THR A 60 -12.11 -8.16 11.88
C THR A 60 -13.12 -7.79 12.96
N THR A 61 -12.68 -7.53 14.19
CA THR A 61 -13.60 -7.35 15.32
C THR A 61 -13.10 -6.27 16.27
N ILE A 62 -14.02 -5.41 16.71
CA ILE A 62 -13.84 -4.48 17.81
C ILE A 62 -14.89 -4.77 18.87
N THR A 63 -14.46 -4.98 20.11
CA THR A 63 -15.35 -5.10 21.28
C THR A 63 -15.06 -3.97 22.27
N ILE A 64 -16.07 -3.15 22.53
CA ILE A 64 -16.06 -2.09 23.52
C ILE A 64 -16.79 -2.62 24.76
N GLY A 65 -16.03 -2.86 25.84
CA GLY A 65 -16.55 -3.44 27.06
C GLY A 65 -17.55 -2.55 27.80
N PRO A 66 -18.24 -3.10 28.82
CA PRO A 66 -19.28 -2.38 29.54
C PRO A 66 -18.79 -1.07 30.17
N PHE A 67 -19.63 -0.03 30.16
CA PHE A 67 -19.33 1.29 30.74
C PHE A 67 -18.08 2.00 30.16
N THR A 68 -17.55 1.53 29.03
CA THR A 68 -16.39 2.13 28.37
C THR A 68 -16.80 3.32 27.50
N GLN A 69 -16.01 4.39 27.54
CA GLN A 69 -16.23 5.61 26.77
C GLN A 69 -15.22 5.70 25.62
N VAL A 70 -15.70 5.95 24.41
CA VAL A 70 -14.85 6.17 23.22
C VAL A 70 -15.18 7.52 22.61
N VAL A 71 -14.15 8.32 22.33
CA VAL A 71 -14.25 9.57 21.58
C VAL A 71 -13.51 9.40 20.27
N GLY A 72 -14.22 9.53 19.14
CA GLY A 72 -13.68 9.39 17.78
C GLY A 72 -14.27 8.22 16.99
N ASP A 73 -13.96 8.18 15.69
CA ASP A 73 -14.53 7.19 14.76
C ASP A 73 -14.03 5.76 15.07
N ILE A 74 -14.87 4.77 14.81
CA ILE A 74 -14.58 3.35 14.96
C ILE A 74 -14.82 2.64 13.64
N GLY A 75 -13.88 1.80 13.20
CA GLY A 75 -13.97 1.07 11.95
C GLY A 75 -13.55 -0.39 12.08
N SER A 76 -14.33 -1.31 11.51
CA SER A 76 -13.87 -2.68 11.27
C SER A 76 -14.02 -3.01 9.79
N THR A 77 -12.91 -3.34 9.15
CA THR A 77 -12.84 -3.68 7.72
C THR A 77 -13.13 -5.15 7.46
N GLY A 78 -13.33 -5.47 6.18
CA GLY A 78 -13.60 -6.82 5.70
C GLY A 78 -15.07 -7.23 5.82
N ASP A 79 -15.48 -8.20 5.01
CA ASP A 79 -16.88 -8.63 4.91
C ASP A 79 -17.44 -9.17 6.24
N ALA A 80 -16.59 -9.78 7.07
CA ALA A 80 -16.91 -10.24 8.42
C ALA A 80 -16.58 -9.20 9.52
N GLY A 81 -16.29 -7.95 9.14
CA GLY A 81 -15.98 -6.85 10.04
C GLY A 81 -17.11 -6.60 11.05
N SER A 82 -16.78 -6.52 12.34
CA SER A 82 -17.78 -6.41 13.41
C SER A 82 -17.39 -5.44 14.51
N VAL A 83 -18.37 -4.68 15.01
CA VAL A 83 -18.24 -3.80 16.18
C VAL A 83 -19.32 -4.12 17.20
N LEU A 84 -18.93 -4.36 18.45
CA LEU A 84 -19.83 -4.55 19.58
C LEU A 84 -19.64 -3.44 20.61
N PHE A 85 -20.70 -2.70 20.89
CA PHE A 85 -20.84 -1.89 22.09
C PHE A 85 -21.57 -2.71 23.15
N ASP A 86 -20.87 -3.10 24.21
CA ASP A 86 -21.46 -3.82 25.33
C ASP A 86 -22.29 -2.90 26.23
N VAL A 87 -22.97 -3.46 27.23
CA VAL A 87 -23.90 -2.74 28.11
C VAL A 87 -23.31 -1.43 28.62
N SER A 88 -24.04 -0.34 28.39
CA SER A 88 -23.66 1.01 28.83
C SER A 88 -22.31 1.53 28.30
N ALA A 89 -21.71 0.89 27.29
CA ALA A 89 -20.62 1.49 26.52
C ALA A 89 -21.14 2.72 25.76
N ALA A 90 -20.30 3.74 25.58
CA ALA A 90 -20.71 4.99 24.95
C ALA A 90 -19.67 5.50 23.94
N GLN A 91 -20.15 5.95 22.78
CA GLN A 91 -19.42 6.76 21.82
C GLN A 91 -20.06 8.15 21.72
N GLY A 92 -19.28 9.18 21.38
CA GLY A 92 -19.83 10.51 21.08
C GLY A 92 -20.79 10.49 19.89
N PHE A 93 -21.88 11.27 19.97
CA PHE A 93 -22.89 11.33 18.90
C PHE A 93 -22.42 11.93 17.58
N GLY A 94 -21.35 12.73 17.61
CA GLY A 94 -20.72 13.27 16.40
C GLY A 94 -19.85 12.27 15.65
N ASP A 95 -19.51 11.16 16.29
CA ASP A 95 -18.57 10.15 15.78
C ASP A 95 -19.29 9.13 14.89
N ASN A 96 -18.52 8.41 14.08
CA ASN A 96 -19.02 7.37 13.20
C ASN A 96 -18.57 5.99 13.68
N THR A 97 -19.41 4.97 13.45
CA THR A 97 -19.04 3.56 13.56
C THR A 97 -19.35 2.87 12.24
N LEU A 98 -18.33 2.22 11.65
CA LEU A 98 -18.42 1.57 10.35
C LEU A 98 -17.98 0.10 10.46
N ALA A 99 -18.86 -0.84 10.15
CA ALA A 99 -18.56 -2.27 10.05
C ALA A 99 -19.71 -3.03 9.37
N SER A 100 -19.44 -4.19 8.78
CA SER A 100 -20.50 -5.05 8.23
C SER A 100 -21.55 -5.41 9.29
N THR A 101 -21.13 -5.80 10.49
CA THR A 101 -22.03 -6.09 11.61
C THR A 101 -21.78 -5.12 12.76
N ILE A 102 -22.82 -4.43 13.23
CA ILE A 102 -22.73 -3.57 14.41
C ILE A 102 -23.80 -4.00 15.42
N THR A 103 -23.38 -4.29 16.65
CA THR A 103 -24.28 -4.57 17.77
C THR A 103 -24.12 -3.51 18.85
N VAL A 104 -25.23 -2.89 19.23
CA VAL A 104 -25.32 -1.92 20.33
C VAL A 104 -26.26 -2.49 21.37
N ARG A 105 -25.70 -2.98 22.49
CA ARG A 105 -26.48 -3.64 23.55
C ARG A 105 -27.27 -2.65 24.41
N THR A 106 -28.12 -3.21 25.26
CA THR A 106 -28.94 -2.48 26.22
C THR A 106 -28.17 -1.36 26.94
N ALA A 107 -28.76 -0.17 26.98
CA ALA A 107 -28.22 1.06 27.59
C ALA A 107 -26.89 1.55 27.01
N ALA A 108 -26.33 0.92 25.96
CA ALA A 108 -25.18 1.43 25.24
C ALA A 108 -25.59 2.59 24.32
N GLN A 109 -24.60 3.41 23.95
CA GLN A 109 -24.75 4.56 23.08
C GLN A 109 -23.70 4.54 21.98
N ALA A 110 -24.10 4.76 20.73
CA ALA A 110 -23.18 4.94 19.62
C ALA A 110 -23.55 6.16 18.77
N GLY A 111 -22.59 6.66 17.99
CA GLY A 111 -22.81 7.76 17.06
C GLY A 111 -23.60 7.34 15.82
N ARG A 112 -23.14 7.76 14.63
CA ARG A 112 -23.75 7.35 13.36
C ARG A 112 -23.24 5.98 12.93
N LEU A 113 -24.15 5.04 12.68
CA LEU A 113 -23.81 3.69 12.25
C LEU A 113 -23.89 3.55 10.74
N PHE A 114 -22.88 2.92 10.15
CA PHE A 114 -22.85 2.49 8.76
C PHE A 114 -22.53 0.99 8.73
N GLY A 115 -23.43 0.16 8.22
CA GLY A 115 -23.23 -1.29 8.20
C GLY A 115 -24.24 -2.05 7.36
N ASN A 116 -24.22 -3.39 7.49
CA ASN A 116 -25.09 -4.30 6.73
C ASN A 116 -26.04 -5.09 7.64
N ASP A 117 -25.58 -5.50 8.83
CA ASP A 117 -26.39 -6.09 9.90
C ASP A 117 -26.27 -5.21 11.16
N LEU A 118 -27.31 -4.45 11.46
CA LEU A 118 -27.37 -3.54 12.61
C LEU A 118 -28.33 -4.08 13.67
N ARG A 119 -27.82 -4.36 14.88
CA ARG A 119 -28.62 -4.82 16.02
C ARG A 119 -28.54 -3.81 17.15
N VAL A 120 -29.64 -3.10 17.40
CA VAL A 120 -29.65 -1.97 18.34
C VAL A 120 -30.70 -2.18 19.43
N GLU A 121 -30.21 -2.46 20.64
CA GLU A 121 -30.99 -2.44 21.91
C GLU A 121 -30.75 -1.16 22.71
N GLY A 122 -29.68 -0.41 22.38
CA GLY A 122 -29.31 0.86 23.00
C GLY A 122 -29.81 2.08 22.21
N PHE A 123 -29.07 3.19 22.33
CA PHE A 123 -29.38 4.44 21.63
C PHE A 123 -28.31 4.76 20.58
N VAL A 124 -28.72 5.17 19.38
CA VAL A 124 -27.82 5.48 18.26
C VAL A 124 -28.25 6.78 17.58
N ALA A 125 -27.32 7.58 17.06
CA ALA A 125 -27.65 8.86 16.44
C ALA A 125 -28.33 8.68 15.06
N GLN A 126 -27.83 7.76 14.25
CA GLN A 126 -28.34 7.46 12.91
C GLN A 126 -27.95 6.03 12.52
N GLN A 127 -28.75 5.40 11.67
CA GLN A 127 -28.46 4.10 11.06
C GLN A 127 -28.49 4.22 9.54
N THR A 128 -27.43 3.75 8.87
CA THR A 128 -27.30 3.73 7.42
C THR A 128 -26.90 2.31 7.00
N LEU A 129 -27.69 1.71 6.10
CA LEU A 129 -27.46 0.37 5.56
C LEU A 129 -26.75 0.41 4.21
N GLY A 130 -26.12 -0.71 3.83
CA GLY A 130 -25.43 -0.87 2.54
C GLY A 130 -24.01 -0.33 2.58
N LEU A 131 -23.28 -0.59 3.66
CA LEU A 131 -21.85 -0.30 3.70
C LEU A 131 -21.11 -1.26 2.78
N ASP A 132 -20.30 -0.73 1.87
CA ASP A 132 -19.23 -1.51 1.23
C ASP A 132 -18.02 -1.58 2.19
N PRO A 133 -17.77 -2.71 2.87
CA PRO A 133 -16.70 -2.81 3.85
C PRO A 133 -15.30 -2.83 3.20
N THR A 134 -15.22 -3.03 1.88
CA THR A 134 -13.97 -2.96 1.11
C THR A 134 -13.56 -1.53 0.77
N ALA A 135 -14.51 -0.58 0.83
CA ALA A 135 -14.25 0.84 0.64
C ALA A 135 -13.61 1.52 1.86
N LEU A 136 -13.61 0.87 3.02
CA LEU A 136 -12.96 1.40 4.21
C LEU A 136 -11.43 1.43 4.05
N PRO A 137 -10.73 2.44 4.60
CA PRO A 137 -9.27 2.44 4.65
C PRO A 137 -8.75 1.12 5.21
N THR A 138 -7.72 0.51 4.61
CA THR A 138 -7.14 -0.73 5.15
C THR A 138 -6.32 -0.45 6.39
N VAL A 139 -6.23 -1.43 7.30
CA VAL A 139 -5.29 -1.36 8.43
C VAL A 139 -3.86 -1.48 7.87
N PRO A 140 -2.97 -0.49 8.11
CA PRO A 140 -1.59 -0.53 7.60
C PRO A 140 -0.84 -1.79 8.06
N ASP A 141 0.11 -2.27 7.27
CA ASP A 141 1.01 -3.32 7.74
C ASP A 141 2.09 -2.75 8.66
N VAL A 142 2.68 -3.63 9.49
CA VAL A 142 3.80 -3.27 10.36
C VAL A 142 5.07 -3.13 9.54
N THR A 143 5.90 -2.18 9.92
CA THR A 143 7.29 -2.09 9.51
C THR A 143 8.04 -3.33 10.02
N ALA A 144 8.77 -4.00 9.13
CA ALA A 144 9.58 -5.16 9.52
C ALA A 144 10.65 -4.74 10.54
N ALA A 145 10.67 -5.40 11.70
CA ALA A 145 11.66 -5.19 12.75
C ALA A 145 12.78 -6.24 12.63
N VAL A 146 14.03 -5.80 12.82
CA VAL A 146 15.25 -6.59 12.97
C VAL A 146 15.78 -6.36 14.39
N PRO A 147 15.30 -7.11 15.40
CA PRO A 147 15.78 -6.97 16.77
C PRO A 147 17.24 -7.39 16.93
N GLY A 148 17.91 -6.80 17.92
CA GLY A 148 19.23 -7.23 18.35
C GLY A 148 19.16 -8.48 19.23
N THR A 149 20.31 -8.94 19.71
CA THR A 149 20.41 -10.12 20.61
C THR A 149 20.53 -9.75 22.09
N THR A 150 20.90 -8.51 22.39
CA THR A 150 21.13 -8.05 23.76
C THR A 150 19.82 -7.76 24.48
N ASN A 151 19.49 -8.56 25.48
CA ASN A 151 18.31 -8.31 26.32
C ASN A 151 18.53 -7.13 27.28
N ILE A 152 17.49 -6.34 27.49
CA ILE A 152 17.48 -5.23 28.44
C ILE A 152 16.55 -5.60 29.58
N THR A 153 17.08 -5.61 30.80
CA THR A 153 16.27 -5.67 32.02
C THR A 153 16.41 -4.35 32.77
N VAL A 154 15.29 -3.80 33.21
CA VAL A 154 15.23 -2.69 34.18
C VAL A 154 14.62 -3.25 35.45
N ASN A 155 15.41 -3.37 36.52
CA ASN A 155 14.91 -4.01 37.74
C ASN A 155 13.86 -3.15 38.44
N ALA A 156 13.16 -3.73 39.41
CA ALA A 156 12.12 -3.05 40.14
C ALA A 156 12.60 -1.74 40.78
N ASN A 157 11.79 -0.69 40.65
CA ASN A 157 12.05 0.68 41.13
C ASN A 157 13.33 1.32 40.56
N GLN A 158 13.90 0.77 39.48
CA GLN A 158 15.03 1.38 38.80
C GLN A 158 14.57 2.19 37.60
N LEU A 159 15.34 3.23 37.29
CA LEU A 159 15.23 3.96 36.05
C LEU A 159 16.39 3.57 35.13
N ARG A 160 16.10 3.42 33.84
CA ARG A 160 17.12 3.25 32.80
C ARG A 160 16.76 4.09 31.59
N GLN A 161 17.75 4.74 31.00
CA GLN A 161 17.60 5.46 29.75
C GLN A 161 18.22 4.63 28.61
N LEU A 162 17.52 4.53 27.48
CA LEU A 162 18.01 3.89 26.27
C LEU A 162 18.10 4.89 25.12
N CYS A 163 19.12 4.67 24.30
CA CYS A 163 19.22 5.29 22.99
C CYS A 163 18.52 4.43 21.93
N PRO A 164 18.13 5.01 20.79
CA PRO A 164 17.61 4.28 19.65
C PRO A 164 18.52 3.13 19.23
N GLY A 165 17.94 2.06 18.69
CA GLY A 165 18.70 0.92 18.23
C GLY A 165 17.96 -0.40 18.31
N GLN A 166 18.70 -1.47 18.03
CA GLN A 166 18.20 -2.84 17.99
C GLN A 166 18.60 -3.58 19.26
N TYR A 167 17.62 -4.12 19.98
CA TYR A 167 17.83 -4.89 21.20
C TYR A 167 17.03 -6.19 21.15
N GLY A 168 17.35 -7.12 22.04
CA GLY A 168 16.59 -8.35 22.24
C GLY A 168 15.26 -8.08 22.93
N ALA A 169 14.97 -8.87 23.97
CA ALA A 169 13.79 -8.65 24.79
C ALA A 169 14.04 -7.52 25.80
N ILE A 170 13.04 -6.65 25.98
CA ILE A 170 12.99 -5.66 27.06
C ILE A 170 12.03 -6.13 28.14
N SER A 171 12.52 -6.17 29.38
CA SER A 171 11.74 -6.50 30.57
C SER A 171 11.86 -5.43 31.64
N LEU A 172 10.72 -4.83 31.99
CA LEU A 172 10.59 -3.81 33.02
C LEU A 172 10.01 -4.43 34.29
N GLY A 173 10.75 -4.39 35.40
CA GLY A 173 10.31 -4.85 36.71
C GLY A 173 9.27 -3.94 37.36
N ASN A 174 8.83 -4.28 38.58
CA ASN A 174 7.78 -3.51 39.26
C ASN A 174 8.19 -2.06 39.47
N ASN A 175 7.34 -1.10 39.10
CA ASN A 175 7.62 0.34 39.14
C ASN A 175 8.92 0.76 38.44
N ALA A 176 9.44 -0.06 37.53
CA ALA A 176 10.61 0.29 36.74
C ALA A 176 10.25 1.36 35.73
N VAL A 177 11.20 2.26 35.45
CA VAL A 177 11.05 3.34 34.47
C VAL A 177 12.05 3.13 33.34
N LEU A 178 11.55 3.05 32.12
CA LEU A 178 12.37 3.06 30.91
C LEU A 178 12.16 4.38 30.18
N ASN A 179 13.20 5.21 30.14
CA ASN A 179 13.20 6.41 29.34
C ASN A 179 13.77 6.10 27.95
N LEU A 180 13.10 6.57 26.91
CA LEU A 180 13.59 6.47 25.53
C LEU A 180 13.95 7.87 25.01
N ASN A 181 15.16 8.01 24.48
CA ASN A 181 15.50 9.18 23.65
C ASN A 181 14.73 9.11 22.33
N GLY A 182 14.65 10.22 21.60
CA GLY A 182 14.00 10.27 20.29
C GLY A 182 14.71 9.35 19.30
N GLY A 183 13.94 8.67 18.44
CA GLY A 183 14.48 7.74 17.44
C GLY A 183 13.72 6.42 17.31
N VAL A 184 14.31 5.51 16.53
CA VAL A 184 13.71 4.20 16.22
C VAL A 184 14.30 3.10 17.11
N TYR A 185 13.41 2.30 17.69
CA TYR A 185 13.75 1.17 18.54
C TYR A 185 13.21 -0.12 17.96
N GLN A 186 14.00 -1.19 18.02
CA GLN A 186 13.58 -2.50 17.52
C GLN A 186 13.82 -3.57 18.58
N PHE A 187 12.79 -4.28 18.99
CA PHE A 187 12.84 -5.27 20.06
C PHE A 187 12.17 -6.59 19.66
N SER A 188 12.59 -7.69 20.28
CA SER A 188 11.92 -8.99 20.10
C SER A 188 10.64 -9.10 20.94
N ARG A 189 10.63 -8.45 22.11
CA ARG A 189 9.50 -8.41 23.04
C ARG A 189 9.63 -7.19 23.94
N LEU A 190 8.49 -6.63 24.36
CA LEU A 190 8.42 -5.62 25.40
C LEU A 190 7.46 -6.08 26.50
N SER A 191 7.98 -6.27 27.71
CA SER A 191 7.20 -6.76 28.86
C SER A 191 7.25 -5.79 30.05
N PHE A 192 6.08 -5.46 30.57
CA PHE A 192 5.87 -4.58 31.72
C PHE A 192 5.37 -5.39 32.94
N ALA A 193 6.05 -5.28 34.07
CA ALA A 193 5.50 -5.70 35.35
C ALA A 193 4.55 -4.61 35.93
N ALA A 194 4.05 -4.81 37.15
CA ALA A 194 3.09 -3.89 37.76
C ALA A 194 3.71 -2.50 38.00
N GLY A 195 3.00 -1.45 37.59
CA GLY A 195 3.44 -0.06 37.73
C GLY A 195 4.63 0.34 36.84
N ALA A 196 5.08 -0.53 35.94
CA ALA A 196 6.19 -0.21 35.04
C ALA A 196 5.82 0.88 34.02
N ARG A 197 6.78 1.75 33.71
CA ARG A 197 6.58 2.95 32.90
C ARG A 197 7.55 3.00 31.73
N LEU A 198 7.04 3.33 30.54
CA LEU A 198 7.79 3.69 29.36
C LEU A 198 7.57 5.18 29.08
N GLU A 199 8.64 5.95 29.07
CA GLU A 199 8.62 7.41 28.98
C GLU A 199 9.55 7.92 27.88
N PRO A 200 9.05 8.03 26.64
CA PRO A 200 9.75 8.74 25.59
C PRO A 200 9.94 10.22 25.96
N SER A 201 11.16 10.74 25.83
CA SER A 201 11.47 12.16 26.05
C SER A 201 11.35 13.00 24.78
N GLU A 202 11.30 12.36 23.62
CA GLU A 202 11.20 12.94 22.28
C GLU A 202 10.37 11.97 21.39
N PRO A 203 10.03 12.33 20.14
CA PRO A 203 9.30 11.43 19.25
C PRO A 203 10.01 10.09 19.03
N VAL A 204 9.27 8.98 19.12
CA VAL A 204 9.79 7.62 18.98
C VAL A 204 8.94 6.73 18.08
N VAL A 205 9.62 5.81 17.41
CA VAL A 205 8.99 4.65 16.78
C VAL A 205 9.54 3.39 17.44
N VAL A 206 8.65 2.58 18.00
CA VAL A 206 8.99 1.32 18.65
C VAL A 206 8.44 0.17 17.81
N LEU A 207 9.34 -0.61 17.21
CA LEU A 207 9.03 -1.78 16.41
C LEU A 207 9.26 -3.06 17.23
N VAL A 208 8.21 -3.86 17.42
CA VAL A 208 8.25 -5.10 18.20
C VAL A 208 7.91 -6.28 17.30
N SER A 209 8.90 -7.13 17.02
CA SER A 209 8.70 -8.32 16.16
C SER A 209 7.86 -9.42 16.83
N GLY A 210 7.84 -9.47 18.17
CA GLY A 210 7.03 -10.39 18.96
C GLY A 210 5.83 -9.69 19.59
N SER A 211 5.72 -9.79 20.92
CA SER A 211 4.56 -9.32 21.67
C SER A 211 4.87 -8.14 22.60
N LEU A 212 3.86 -7.33 22.89
CA LEU A 212 3.86 -6.36 23.99
C LEU A 212 2.89 -6.84 25.08
N THR A 213 3.39 -7.05 26.29
CA THR A 213 2.57 -7.60 27.39
C THR A 213 2.76 -6.83 28.68
N SER A 214 1.70 -6.60 29.45
CA SER A 214 1.81 -6.19 30.85
C SER A 214 1.10 -7.18 31.79
N THR A 215 1.74 -7.46 32.94
CA THR A 215 1.16 -8.28 34.01
C THR A 215 0.45 -7.46 35.09
N GLY A 216 0.60 -6.14 35.04
CA GLY A 216 -0.08 -5.15 35.88
C GLY A 216 -0.23 -3.83 35.14
N ASN A 217 -0.69 -2.79 35.83
CA ASN A 217 -0.93 -1.47 35.23
C ASN A 217 0.37 -0.92 34.61
N ALA A 218 0.42 -0.88 33.28
CA ALA A 218 1.55 -0.29 32.56
C ALA A 218 1.23 1.17 32.24
N THR A 219 2.25 2.02 32.25
CA THR A 219 2.13 3.40 31.80
C THR A 219 3.04 3.60 30.59
N ILE A 220 2.46 4.03 29.47
CA ILE A 220 3.18 4.47 28.28
C ILE A 220 2.75 5.90 28.07
N THR A 221 3.57 6.86 28.46
CA THR A 221 3.21 8.28 28.40
C THR A 221 4.46 9.11 28.10
N PRO A 222 4.33 10.29 27.46
CA PRO A 222 5.43 11.23 27.37
C PRO A 222 6.13 11.45 28.71
N PHE A 223 7.44 11.64 28.67
CA PHE A 223 8.20 12.07 29.83
C PHE A 223 7.68 13.45 30.29
N ALA A 224 7.30 13.55 31.57
CA ALA A 224 6.61 14.72 32.10
C ALA A 224 7.41 16.03 32.04
N GLN A 225 8.74 15.95 31.88
CA GLN A 225 9.64 17.10 31.78
C GLN A 225 10.21 17.28 30.37
N SER A 226 9.59 16.70 29.34
CA SER A 226 9.98 16.98 27.96
C SER A 226 9.94 18.48 27.69
N ILE A 227 10.98 19.00 27.05
CA ILE A 227 11.11 20.41 26.65
C ILE A 227 10.08 20.82 25.60
N GLN A 228 9.51 19.84 24.87
CA GLN A 228 8.39 20.01 23.94
C GLN A 228 7.27 19.03 24.33
N PRO A 229 6.02 19.49 24.54
CA PRO A 229 4.92 18.58 24.88
C PRO A 229 4.68 17.58 23.74
N LEU A 230 4.91 16.30 24.00
CA LEU A 230 4.63 15.23 23.04
C LEU A 230 3.14 14.91 23.03
N THR A 231 2.62 14.63 21.85
CA THR A 231 1.26 14.11 21.59
C THR A 231 1.29 12.59 21.45
N ALA A 232 0.12 11.96 21.36
CA ALA A 232 0.05 10.53 21.05
C ALA A 232 0.65 10.16 19.69
N ALA A 233 0.66 11.10 18.72
CA ALA A 233 1.22 10.88 17.39
C ALA A 233 2.75 10.80 17.39
N ASP A 234 3.40 11.40 18.38
CA ASP A 234 4.86 11.37 18.55
C ASP A 234 5.36 10.04 19.12
N ILE A 235 4.45 9.19 19.63
CA ILE A 235 4.77 7.89 20.21
C ILE A 235 4.09 6.81 19.37
N ARG A 236 4.81 6.25 18.41
CA ARG A 236 4.28 5.16 17.56
C ARG A 236 4.83 3.82 18.01
N ILE A 237 3.95 2.86 18.26
CA ILE A 237 4.31 1.50 18.66
C ILE A 237 3.69 0.52 17.68
N GLU A 238 4.55 -0.19 16.96
CA GLU A 238 4.18 -1.22 16.00
C GLU A 238 4.54 -2.60 16.55
N VAL A 239 3.57 -3.51 16.55
CA VAL A 239 3.74 -4.85 17.12
C VAL A 239 3.27 -5.88 16.12
N ALA A 240 4.17 -6.75 15.66
CA ALA A 240 3.84 -7.80 14.72
C ALA A 240 3.00 -8.92 15.34
N GLY A 241 3.24 -9.23 16.62
CA GLY A 241 2.46 -10.18 17.42
C GLY A 241 1.28 -9.54 18.16
N ALA A 242 0.82 -10.18 19.23
CA ALA A 242 -0.29 -9.68 20.04
C ALA A 242 0.16 -8.61 21.06
N VAL A 243 -0.78 -7.74 21.42
CA VAL A 243 -0.64 -6.76 22.50
C VAL A 243 -1.64 -7.08 23.60
N THR A 244 -1.17 -7.20 24.84
CA THR A 244 -2.02 -7.37 26.02
C THR A 244 -1.60 -6.42 27.12
N LEU A 245 -2.46 -5.45 27.43
CA LEU A 245 -2.28 -4.50 28.52
C LEU A 245 -3.27 -4.83 29.63
N ALA A 246 -2.78 -4.99 30.85
CA ALA A 246 -3.59 -5.30 32.01
C ALA A 246 -4.49 -4.13 32.47
N ASP A 247 -5.33 -4.41 33.46
CA ASP A 247 -6.24 -3.43 34.06
C ASP A 247 -5.48 -2.20 34.59
N GLY A 248 -6.11 -1.03 34.47
CA GLY A 248 -5.54 0.24 34.93
C GLY A 248 -4.40 0.81 34.08
N SER A 249 -4.11 0.21 32.92
CA SER A 249 -3.05 0.71 32.04
C SER A 249 -3.38 2.09 31.46
N LEU A 250 -2.37 2.95 31.37
CA LEU A 250 -2.46 4.30 30.79
C LEU A 250 -1.55 4.38 29.58
N VAL A 251 -2.10 4.64 28.40
CA VAL A 251 -1.36 4.68 27.14
C VAL A 251 -1.66 5.98 26.41
N THR A 252 -0.62 6.74 26.11
CA THR A 252 -0.63 7.87 25.19
C THR A 252 0.29 7.51 24.03
N ALA A 253 -0.27 6.95 22.97
CA ALA A 253 0.48 6.45 21.81
C ALA A 253 -0.44 6.11 20.64
N HIS A 254 0.16 6.03 19.46
CA HIS A 254 -0.41 5.36 18.29
C HIS A 254 0.02 3.89 18.28
N LEU A 255 -0.96 2.96 18.29
CA LEU A 255 -0.71 1.52 18.33
C LEU A 255 -1.06 0.86 16.99
N LEU A 256 -0.13 0.10 16.43
CA LEU A 256 -0.34 -0.64 15.19
C LEU A 256 -0.05 -2.14 15.41
N VAL A 257 -1.07 -2.98 15.28
CA VAL A 257 -1.04 -4.43 15.60
C VAL A 257 -1.75 -5.26 14.50
N PRO A 258 -1.39 -5.11 13.21
CA PRO A 258 -2.18 -5.55 12.06
C PRO A 258 -2.42 -7.05 11.95
N ASN A 259 -1.54 -7.86 12.57
CA ASN A 259 -1.60 -9.31 12.52
C ASN A 259 -1.99 -9.93 13.88
N GLY A 260 -2.02 -9.11 14.94
CA GLY A 260 -2.27 -9.54 16.31
C GLY A 260 -3.55 -8.96 16.91
N LYS A 261 -3.99 -9.56 18.03
CA LYS A 261 -5.05 -9.00 18.86
C LYS A 261 -4.48 -7.92 19.76
N LEU A 262 -5.13 -6.75 19.82
CA LEU A 262 -4.93 -5.74 20.85
C LEU A 262 -5.97 -5.94 21.96
N SER A 263 -5.51 -6.33 23.15
CA SER A 263 -6.36 -6.48 24.34
C SER A 263 -5.95 -5.46 25.38
N ILE A 264 -6.87 -4.55 25.73
CA ILE A 264 -6.69 -3.58 26.81
C ILE A 264 -7.61 -3.99 27.97
N GLY A 265 -7.07 -4.06 29.18
CA GLY A 265 -7.80 -4.42 30.39
C GLY A 265 -8.87 -3.40 30.79
N LYS A 266 -9.47 -3.62 31.95
CA LYS A 266 -10.49 -2.76 32.54
C LYS A 266 -9.88 -1.48 33.12
N ASN A 267 -10.68 -0.43 33.30
CA ASN A 267 -10.26 0.82 33.93
C ASN A 267 -9.01 1.44 33.27
N ALA A 268 -8.79 1.16 31.99
CA ALA A 268 -7.62 1.63 31.26
C ALA A 268 -7.94 2.92 30.51
N THR A 269 -6.91 3.70 30.20
CA THR A 269 -7.04 4.87 29.33
C THR A 269 -6.12 4.72 28.13
N LEU A 270 -6.67 4.90 26.93
CA LEU A 270 -5.94 5.00 25.68
C LEU A 270 -6.18 6.39 25.09
N THR A 271 -5.12 7.18 24.94
CA THR A 271 -5.10 8.45 24.23
C THR A 271 -4.27 8.28 22.96
N GLY A 272 -4.88 8.50 21.80
CA GLY A 272 -4.23 8.28 20.50
C GLY A 272 -5.15 7.58 19.51
N ALA A 273 -4.56 6.70 18.69
CA ALA A 273 -5.27 5.86 17.75
C ALA A 273 -4.72 4.43 17.81
N ALA A 274 -5.57 3.44 17.59
CA ALA A 274 -5.15 2.05 17.52
C ALA A 274 -5.70 1.35 16.29
N ALA A 275 -4.84 0.70 15.52
CA ALA A 275 -5.23 -0.22 14.46
C ALA A 275 -4.72 -1.64 14.72
N ALA A 276 -5.55 -2.66 14.53
CA ALA A 276 -5.16 -4.05 14.82
C ALA A 276 -5.86 -5.08 13.94
N LYS A 277 -5.49 -6.37 14.06
CA LYS A 277 -6.32 -7.46 13.50
C LYS A 277 -7.69 -7.49 14.17
N SER A 278 -7.68 -7.46 15.51
CA SER A 278 -8.88 -7.37 16.36
C SER A 278 -8.57 -6.57 17.62
N ILE A 279 -9.56 -5.86 18.14
CA ILE A 279 -9.43 -4.98 19.31
C ILE A 279 -10.46 -5.41 20.37
N ALA A 280 -10.01 -5.54 21.61
CA ALA A 280 -10.88 -5.71 22.78
C ALA A 280 -10.49 -4.69 23.85
N ILE A 281 -11.43 -3.81 24.20
CA ILE A 281 -11.27 -2.82 25.27
C ILE A 281 -12.09 -3.28 26.47
N GLY A 282 -11.43 -3.46 27.62
CA GLY A 282 -12.08 -3.87 28.87
C GLY A 282 -13.08 -2.84 29.39
N ALA A 283 -13.86 -3.25 30.38
CA ALA A 283 -14.91 -2.43 30.99
C ALA A 283 -14.36 -1.17 31.68
N GLN A 284 -15.20 -0.13 31.78
CA GLN A 284 -14.89 1.13 32.47
C GLN A 284 -13.65 1.86 31.94
N SER A 285 -13.23 1.55 30.72
CA SER A 285 -12.07 2.16 30.09
C SER A 285 -12.45 3.44 29.35
N ARG A 286 -11.44 4.22 28.97
CA ARG A 286 -11.61 5.45 28.18
C ARG A 286 -10.69 5.43 26.98
N VAL A 287 -11.22 5.77 25.81
CA VAL A 287 -10.46 5.94 24.58
C VAL A 287 -10.67 7.37 24.10
N PHE A 288 -9.59 8.14 24.02
CA PHE A 288 -9.58 9.50 23.51
C PHE A 288 -8.78 9.57 22.23
N ARG A 289 -9.41 9.99 21.14
CA ARG A 289 -8.68 10.24 19.91
C ARG A 289 -7.71 11.40 20.06
N ASP A 290 -6.44 11.16 19.72
CA ASP A 290 -5.40 12.19 19.56
C ASP A 290 -4.55 11.87 18.31
N GLY A 291 -4.62 12.74 17.30
CA GLY A 291 -4.01 12.51 15.98
C GLY A 291 -4.73 11.46 15.10
N SER A 292 -4.12 11.11 13.97
CA SER A 292 -4.55 10.03 13.08
C SER A 292 -3.39 9.07 12.81
N LEU A 293 -3.70 7.77 12.72
CA LEU A 293 -2.68 6.75 12.45
C LEU A 293 -2.26 6.83 10.97
N ALA A 294 -1.11 7.42 10.70
CA ALA A 294 -0.54 7.48 9.35
C ALA A 294 0.01 6.11 8.92
N ALA A 295 -0.03 5.79 7.62
CA ALA A 295 0.53 4.54 7.10
C ALA A 295 2.06 4.46 7.32
N VAL A 296 2.75 5.58 7.12
CA VAL A 296 4.19 5.70 7.33
C VAL A 296 4.42 6.39 8.68
N ALA A 297 5.38 5.90 9.46
CA ALA A 297 5.83 6.62 10.65
C ALA A 297 6.32 8.00 10.23
N ALA A 298 5.96 9.07 10.96
CA ALA A 298 6.60 10.36 10.76
C ALA A 298 8.12 10.16 10.77
N ALA A 299 8.86 10.91 9.95
CA ALA A 299 10.31 10.85 9.94
C ALA A 299 10.83 11.16 11.35
N VAL A 300 11.03 10.11 12.14
CA VAL A 300 11.69 10.23 13.43
C VAL A 300 13.10 10.65 13.08
N PRO A 301 13.66 11.67 13.77
CA PRO A 301 15.08 11.97 13.62
C PRO A 301 15.86 10.66 13.61
N PRO A 302 16.80 10.48 12.66
CA PRO A 302 17.59 9.26 12.63
C PRO A 302 18.23 9.05 14.02
N PRO A 303 18.66 7.82 14.34
CA PRO A 303 19.25 7.46 15.64
C PRO A 303 20.38 8.43 16.06
N CYS A 304 21.12 8.19 17.13
CA CYS A 304 22.34 9.01 17.38
C CYS A 304 23.23 9.17 16.12
N ASN A 305 23.09 8.32 15.10
CA ASN A 305 23.52 8.56 13.73
C ASN A 305 22.88 9.80 13.07
N ASP A 306 23.67 10.87 12.97
CA ASP A 306 23.34 12.12 12.27
C ASP A 306 23.56 12.02 10.74
N ASN A 307 23.79 10.81 10.24
CA ASN A 307 24.08 10.45 8.86
C ASN A 307 25.33 11.16 8.29
N SER A 308 26.23 11.61 9.18
CA SER A 308 27.52 12.15 8.79
C SER A 308 28.56 11.04 8.75
N ALA A 309 29.20 10.87 7.59
CA ALA A 309 30.36 9.99 7.45
C ALA A 309 31.59 10.47 8.27
N CYS A 310 31.53 11.68 8.84
CA CYS A 310 32.62 12.32 9.58
C CYS A 310 32.46 12.31 11.09
N THR A 311 31.47 11.60 11.61
CA THR A 311 31.24 11.40 13.03
C THR A 311 31.19 9.90 13.33
N VAL A 312 31.71 9.53 14.49
CA VAL A 312 31.38 8.26 15.12
C VAL A 312 30.26 8.54 16.10
N ASP A 313 29.11 7.98 15.80
CA ASP A 313 27.91 8.20 16.59
C ASP A 313 27.86 7.19 17.73
N ALA A 314 28.08 7.69 18.93
CA ALA A 314 28.08 6.89 20.13
C ALA A 314 26.96 7.33 21.07
N CYS A 315 26.14 6.38 21.49
CA CYS A 315 25.31 6.56 22.67
C CYS A 315 26.22 6.49 23.91
N VAL A 316 26.50 7.63 24.53
CA VAL A 316 27.28 7.67 25.77
C VAL A 316 26.34 7.45 26.95
N GLY A 317 26.70 6.52 27.83
CA GLY A 317 25.88 6.17 28.99
C GLY A 317 24.71 5.23 28.67
N GLY A 318 24.67 4.65 27.46
CA GLY A 318 23.68 3.65 27.06
C GLY A 318 23.57 2.52 28.09
N GLY A 319 22.43 2.45 28.77
CA GLY A 319 22.19 1.47 29.79
C GLY A 319 22.46 1.91 31.24
N THR A 320 22.80 3.17 31.47
CA THR A 320 22.86 3.81 32.80
C THR A 320 21.61 4.68 33.04
N ALA A 321 21.58 5.45 34.14
CA ALA A 321 20.47 6.35 34.46
C ALA A 321 20.38 7.58 33.53
N VAL A 322 21.47 7.90 32.81
CA VAL A 322 21.53 9.03 31.86
C VAL A 322 22.23 8.56 30.59
N ALA A 323 21.60 8.73 29.43
CA ALA A 323 22.19 8.43 28.13
C ALA A 323 21.97 9.58 27.14
N PHE A 324 23.02 10.00 26.45
CA PHE A 324 22.95 11.06 25.44
C PHE A 324 23.67 10.64 24.15
N CYS A 325 23.19 11.15 23.03
CA CYS A 325 23.85 10.98 21.75
C CYS A 325 25.10 11.85 21.71
N ARG A 326 26.23 11.25 21.32
CA ARG A 326 27.49 11.94 21.09
C ARG A 326 28.01 11.60 19.70
N ASN A 327 27.92 12.57 18.81
CA ASN A 327 28.54 12.54 17.48
C ASN A 327 29.99 12.99 17.66
N THR A 328 30.93 12.04 17.73
CA THR A 328 32.35 12.36 17.93
C THR A 328 33.01 12.53 16.57
N PRO A 329 33.57 13.70 16.22
CA PRO A 329 34.27 13.86 14.94
C PRO A 329 35.35 12.79 14.74
N LEU A 330 35.38 12.19 13.55
CA LEU A 330 36.47 11.33 13.10
C LEU A 330 37.77 12.15 12.94
N PRO A 331 38.94 11.51 12.94
CA PRO A 331 40.21 12.20 12.70
C PRO A 331 40.17 13.03 11.41
N VAL A 332 40.79 14.21 11.45
CA VAL A 332 40.95 15.07 10.26
C VAL A 332 41.65 14.28 9.16
N GLY A 333 41.11 14.32 7.94
CA GLY A 333 41.64 13.55 6.81
C GLY A 333 41.00 12.17 6.59
N THR A 334 40.07 11.74 7.46
CA THR A 334 39.29 10.52 7.21
C THR A 334 38.45 10.71 5.95
N SER A 335 38.51 9.77 5.01
CA SER A 335 37.72 9.81 3.78
C SER A 335 36.23 9.73 4.11
N CYS A 336 35.44 10.57 3.42
CA CYS A 336 33.99 10.68 3.60
C CYS A 336 33.25 10.76 2.26
N GLU A 337 33.83 10.17 1.21
CA GLU A 337 33.39 10.31 -0.19
C GLU A 337 31.87 10.16 -0.38
N ASP A 338 31.27 11.11 -1.09
CA ASP A 338 29.82 11.18 -1.33
C ASP A 338 29.42 10.59 -2.71
N SER A 339 30.35 9.88 -3.35
CA SER A 339 30.26 9.36 -4.72
C SER A 339 30.23 10.42 -5.83
N ASN A 340 30.46 11.71 -5.53
CA ASN A 340 30.66 12.74 -6.54
C ASN A 340 32.15 12.97 -6.83
N THR A 341 32.69 12.20 -7.77
CA THR A 341 34.10 12.31 -8.20
C THR A 341 34.52 13.71 -8.67
N CYS A 342 33.59 14.60 -9.05
CA CYS A 342 33.91 15.92 -9.60
C CYS A 342 34.19 17.01 -8.56
N ASN A 343 33.84 16.80 -7.29
CA ASN A 343 34.02 17.80 -6.24
C ASN A 343 35.37 17.68 -5.51
N GLY A 344 36.19 16.68 -5.83
CA GLY A 344 37.49 16.43 -5.21
C GLY A 344 37.53 15.15 -4.37
N VAL A 345 38.60 14.99 -3.58
CA VAL A 345 38.63 14.00 -2.49
C VAL A 345 37.98 14.65 -1.28
N GLU A 346 36.97 14.01 -0.71
CA GLU A 346 36.32 14.52 0.49
C GLU A 346 36.92 13.92 1.76
N ALA A 347 37.29 14.83 2.66
CA ALA A 347 37.91 14.50 3.92
C ALA A 347 37.21 15.21 5.07
N CYS A 348 37.14 14.51 6.20
CA CYS A 348 36.61 15.07 7.42
C CYS A 348 37.47 16.21 7.95
N ASN A 349 36.82 17.33 8.29
CA ASN A 349 37.46 18.44 8.96
C ASN A 349 37.38 18.31 10.50
N ALA A 350 38.00 19.26 11.21
CA ALA A 350 38.04 19.23 12.68
C ALA A 350 36.66 19.42 13.35
N ALA A 351 35.64 19.88 12.60
CA ALA A 351 34.27 20.05 13.06
C ALA A 351 33.38 18.82 12.80
N GLY A 352 33.93 17.73 12.23
CA GLY A 352 33.14 16.54 11.88
C GLY A 352 32.28 16.73 10.64
N GLN A 353 32.66 17.67 9.76
CA GLN A 353 32.00 17.91 8.48
C GLN A 353 32.84 17.32 7.36
N CYS A 354 32.18 16.72 6.39
CA CYS A 354 32.82 16.29 5.15
C CYS A 354 33.09 17.53 4.28
N GLN A 355 34.34 17.76 3.93
CA GLN A 355 34.75 18.86 3.05
C GLN A 355 35.47 18.28 1.84
N SER A 356 35.08 18.74 0.66
CA SER A 356 35.81 18.45 -0.56
C SER A 356 37.06 19.34 -0.66
N ASP A 357 38.14 18.81 -1.23
CA ASP A 357 39.39 19.56 -1.44
C ASP A 357 39.36 20.47 -2.68
N GLY A 358 38.27 20.43 -3.44
CA GLY A 358 37.93 21.36 -4.52
C GLY A 358 37.60 20.66 -5.83
N ASN A 359 36.99 21.40 -6.76
CA ASN A 359 36.55 20.83 -8.04
C ASN A 359 37.72 20.24 -8.83
N VAL A 360 37.55 19.01 -9.30
CA VAL A 360 38.52 18.37 -10.18
C VAL A 360 38.45 19.04 -11.56
N GLY A 361 39.57 19.04 -12.28
CA GLY A 361 39.69 19.71 -13.58
C GLY A 361 38.64 19.22 -14.59
N ALA A 362 38.23 20.14 -15.48
CA ALA A 362 37.28 19.81 -16.54
C ALA A 362 37.81 18.66 -17.42
N GLY A 363 36.95 17.71 -17.77
CA GLY A 363 37.32 16.52 -18.55
C GLY A 363 37.71 15.29 -17.74
N THR A 364 37.72 15.36 -16.39
CA THR A 364 37.90 14.17 -15.55
C THR A 364 36.69 13.25 -15.70
N ALA A 365 36.90 11.95 -15.98
CA ALA A 365 35.81 10.99 -16.15
C ALA A 365 35.04 10.78 -14.84
N CYS A 366 33.71 10.75 -14.92
CA CYS A 366 32.82 10.57 -13.77
C CYS A 366 31.59 9.72 -14.13
N PRO A 367 31.75 8.51 -14.70
CA PRO A 367 30.65 7.78 -15.30
C PRO A 367 29.49 7.57 -14.32
N ASP A 368 28.28 8.00 -14.69
CA ASP A 368 27.07 7.86 -13.87
C ASP A 368 26.37 6.50 -14.06
N GLY A 369 26.85 5.72 -15.04
CA GLY A 369 26.34 4.40 -15.38
C GLY A 369 25.21 4.40 -16.41
N ASP A 370 24.80 5.57 -16.92
CA ASP A 370 23.89 5.69 -18.06
C ASP A 370 24.71 5.69 -19.37
N LEU A 371 24.63 4.59 -20.11
CA LEU A 371 25.34 4.46 -21.40
C LEU A 371 24.66 5.24 -22.53
N CYS A 372 23.48 5.83 -22.30
CA CYS A 372 22.62 6.43 -23.32
C CYS A 372 22.62 7.95 -23.35
N ASN A 373 23.23 8.61 -22.37
CA ASN A 373 23.47 10.06 -22.35
C ASN A 373 24.94 10.40 -22.70
N GLY A 374 25.83 9.41 -22.70
CA GLY A 374 27.20 9.46 -23.22
C GLY A 374 28.22 9.90 -22.18
N ASP A 375 29.40 9.28 -22.20
CA ASP A 375 30.47 9.38 -21.18
C ASP A 375 30.52 10.70 -20.41
N GLU A 376 30.26 10.65 -19.12
CA GLU A 376 30.21 11.86 -18.32
C GLU A 376 31.62 12.34 -17.96
N THR A 377 31.78 13.66 -18.01
CA THR A 377 33.00 14.32 -17.56
C THR A 377 32.70 15.48 -16.64
N CYS A 378 33.61 15.76 -15.73
CA CYS A 378 33.50 16.90 -14.84
C CYS A 378 33.58 18.20 -15.66
N ASN A 379 32.70 19.15 -15.37
CA ASN A 379 32.69 20.46 -16.02
C ASN A 379 33.71 21.47 -15.43
N GLY A 380 34.54 21.06 -14.46
CA GLY A 380 35.45 21.93 -13.71
C GLY A 380 34.77 22.80 -12.64
N GLY A 381 33.43 22.81 -12.62
CA GLY A 381 32.57 23.45 -11.63
C GLY A 381 32.08 22.52 -10.52
N GLY A 382 32.55 21.27 -10.48
CA GLY A 382 32.17 20.27 -9.47
C GLY A 382 30.96 19.41 -9.87
N THR A 383 30.51 19.52 -11.11
CA THR A 383 29.37 18.75 -11.62
C THR A 383 29.83 17.80 -12.71
N CYS A 384 29.37 16.56 -12.59
CA CYS A 384 29.49 15.57 -13.64
C CYS A 384 28.42 15.85 -14.70
N VAL A 385 28.83 16.05 -15.96
CA VAL A 385 27.91 16.35 -17.05
C VAL A 385 28.04 15.30 -18.15
N PRO A 386 26.92 14.79 -18.68
CA PRO A 386 26.94 13.86 -19.79
C PRO A 386 27.45 14.57 -21.05
N SER A 387 28.08 13.77 -21.90
CA SER A 387 28.57 14.21 -23.20
C SER A 387 27.45 14.19 -24.25
N ALA A 388 27.82 14.21 -25.53
CA ALA A 388 26.85 13.94 -26.58
C ALA A 388 26.37 12.48 -26.49
N PRO A 389 25.05 12.22 -26.45
CA PRO A 389 24.50 10.87 -26.49
C PRO A 389 24.99 10.08 -27.70
N PRO A 390 25.12 8.73 -27.58
CA PRO A 390 25.39 7.90 -28.74
C PRO A 390 24.24 7.98 -29.76
N GLU A 391 24.57 7.87 -31.04
CA GLU A 391 23.57 7.73 -32.10
C GLU A 391 22.84 6.38 -31.91
N VAL A 392 21.55 6.45 -31.57
CA VAL A 392 20.73 5.26 -31.30
C VAL A 392 20.26 4.60 -32.59
N ASN A 393 20.06 5.38 -33.65
CA ASN A 393 19.51 4.90 -34.92
C ASN A 393 20.63 4.44 -35.87
N ASP A 394 20.64 3.17 -36.28
CA ASP A 394 21.64 2.63 -37.21
C ASP A 394 21.27 2.85 -38.70
N ASN A 395 20.17 3.54 -38.95
CA ASN A 395 19.54 3.76 -40.26
C ASN A 395 19.10 2.47 -40.97
N ASN A 396 18.94 1.37 -40.24
CA ASN A 396 18.38 0.14 -40.78
C ASN A 396 16.89 0.05 -40.44
N THR A 397 16.03 0.12 -41.45
CA THR A 397 14.57 0.02 -41.26
C THR A 397 14.11 -1.37 -40.80
N CYS A 398 15.02 -2.35 -40.76
CA CYS A 398 14.78 -3.70 -40.28
C CYS A 398 15.29 -3.96 -38.86
N THR A 399 15.69 -2.92 -38.14
CA THR A 399 16.00 -2.98 -36.71
C THR A 399 15.06 -2.07 -35.94
N ALA A 400 14.69 -2.50 -34.74
CA ALA A 400 14.13 -1.64 -33.72
C ALA A 400 15.29 -1.16 -32.86
N ASP A 401 15.54 0.14 -32.93
CA ASP A 401 16.63 0.79 -32.24
C ASP A 401 16.17 1.30 -30.88
N ALA A 402 16.89 0.93 -29.83
CA ALA A 402 16.65 1.41 -28.49
C ALA A 402 17.98 1.56 -27.75
N CYS A 403 17.98 2.40 -26.72
CA CYS A 403 19.10 2.49 -25.80
C CYS A 403 18.59 2.22 -24.38
N ASP A 404 19.20 1.26 -23.71
CA ASP A 404 18.97 0.97 -22.29
C ASP A 404 20.13 1.54 -21.48
N ALA A 405 19.83 2.30 -20.42
CA ALA A 405 20.84 3.00 -19.64
C ALA A 405 21.95 2.08 -19.11
N ASN A 406 21.66 0.80 -18.82
CA ASN A 406 22.65 -0.12 -18.25
C ASN A 406 23.36 -0.97 -19.31
N THR A 407 22.68 -1.31 -20.41
CA THR A 407 23.24 -2.21 -21.44
C THR A 407 23.66 -1.50 -22.73
N GLY A 408 23.34 -0.22 -22.89
CA GLY A 408 23.71 0.62 -24.02
C GLY A 408 22.75 0.49 -25.21
N VAL A 409 23.21 0.98 -26.37
CA VAL A 409 22.46 0.94 -27.64
C VAL A 409 22.32 -0.50 -28.12
N ALA A 410 21.10 -0.87 -28.48
CA ALA A 410 20.76 -2.16 -29.06
C ALA A 410 19.94 -1.96 -30.35
N HIS A 411 20.34 -2.68 -31.39
CA HIS A 411 19.66 -2.75 -32.68
C HIS A 411 19.02 -4.14 -32.80
N ILE A 412 17.75 -4.25 -32.45
CA ILE A 412 17.06 -5.54 -32.38
C ILE A 412 16.43 -5.84 -33.74
N PRO A 413 16.79 -6.95 -34.42
CA PRO A 413 16.18 -7.31 -35.69
C PRO A 413 14.65 -7.39 -35.59
N LEU A 414 13.96 -6.71 -36.52
CA LEU A 414 12.52 -6.83 -36.68
C LEU A 414 12.17 -8.22 -37.23
N PRO A 415 10.96 -8.74 -36.96
CA PRO A 415 10.52 -10.02 -37.48
C PRO A 415 10.61 -10.11 -39.00
N ASP A 416 11.00 -11.27 -39.50
CA ASP A 416 11.03 -11.53 -40.95
C ASP A 416 9.66 -11.27 -41.59
N GLY A 417 9.66 -10.64 -42.76
CA GLY A 417 8.43 -10.21 -43.45
C GLY A 417 7.94 -8.81 -43.09
N THR A 418 8.56 -8.12 -42.12
CA THR A 418 8.25 -6.71 -41.83
C THR A 418 8.60 -5.84 -43.04
N THR A 419 7.70 -4.97 -43.49
CA THR A 419 7.94 -4.11 -44.66
C THR A 419 9.04 -3.09 -44.39
N CYS A 420 9.98 -2.94 -45.30
CA CYS A 420 11.12 -2.02 -45.17
C CYS A 420 11.35 -1.22 -46.46
N ASN A 421 11.82 0.02 -46.33
CA ASN A 421 12.14 0.95 -47.44
C ASN A 421 11.06 1.05 -48.54
N GLY A 422 9.79 0.82 -48.19
CA GLY A 422 8.63 0.93 -49.07
C GLY A 422 8.40 -0.20 -50.08
N ILE A 423 9.41 -1.05 -50.36
CA ILE A 423 9.33 -2.10 -51.38
C ILE A 423 9.96 -3.45 -50.97
N GLY A 424 10.62 -3.52 -49.81
CA GLY A 424 11.31 -4.72 -49.33
C GLY A 424 10.64 -5.34 -48.11
N VAL A 425 11.16 -6.50 -47.70
CA VAL A 425 10.84 -7.17 -46.44
C VAL A 425 12.10 -7.47 -45.65
N CYS A 426 12.01 -7.40 -44.33
CA CYS A 426 13.11 -7.77 -43.45
C CYS A 426 13.36 -9.28 -43.53
N THR A 427 14.62 -9.66 -43.62
CA THR A 427 15.10 -11.04 -43.54
C THR A 427 16.41 -11.04 -42.78
N GLU A 428 16.43 -11.73 -41.62
CA GLU A 428 17.59 -11.77 -40.72
C GLU A 428 18.12 -10.37 -40.34
N GLY A 429 17.20 -9.40 -40.15
CA GLY A 429 17.55 -8.02 -39.79
C GLY A 429 18.07 -7.15 -40.95
N THR A 430 18.03 -7.64 -42.19
CA THR A 430 18.38 -6.87 -43.39
C THR A 430 17.16 -6.64 -44.28
N CYS A 431 17.08 -5.48 -44.92
CA CYS A 431 15.99 -5.19 -45.85
C CYS A 431 16.25 -5.88 -47.21
N SER A 432 15.56 -6.99 -47.47
CA SER A 432 15.62 -7.69 -48.75
C SER A 432 14.57 -7.15 -49.71
N VAL A 433 15.00 -6.77 -50.91
CA VAL A 433 14.13 -6.45 -52.04
C VAL A 433 14.17 -7.62 -53.02
N ASP A 434 13.39 -8.66 -52.73
CA ASP A 434 13.23 -9.79 -53.65
C ASP A 434 12.47 -9.31 -54.90
N THR A 435 13.23 -8.82 -55.88
CA THR A 435 12.73 -8.60 -57.23
C THR A 435 12.87 -9.91 -58.00
N PRO A 436 11.79 -10.55 -58.48
CA PRO A 436 11.90 -11.74 -59.32
C PRO A 436 12.63 -11.35 -60.62
N SER A 437 13.86 -11.82 -60.80
CA SER A 437 14.68 -11.50 -61.98
C SER A 437 14.45 -12.46 -63.16
N SER A 438 13.70 -13.55 -62.98
CA SER A 438 13.31 -14.47 -64.05
C SER A 438 12.11 -15.35 -63.65
N GLY A 439 11.37 -15.82 -64.65
CA GLY A 439 10.24 -16.75 -64.49
C GLY A 439 9.77 -17.28 -65.84
N SER A 440 9.12 -18.44 -65.86
CA SER A 440 8.56 -19.04 -67.08
C SER A 440 7.11 -19.44 -66.84
N PHE A 441 6.21 -19.07 -67.76
CA PHE A 441 4.80 -19.48 -67.72
C PHE A 441 4.58 -20.62 -68.71
N SER A 442 4.10 -21.77 -68.24
CA SER A 442 3.67 -22.84 -69.13
C SER A 442 2.28 -22.54 -69.67
N TYR A 443 2.09 -22.65 -70.98
CA TYR A 443 0.77 -22.49 -71.61
C TYR A 443 0.62 -23.45 -72.79
N SER A 444 -0.63 -23.70 -73.21
CA SER A 444 -0.96 -24.49 -74.40
C SER A 444 -2.12 -23.83 -75.13
N ALA A 445 -1.92 -23.52 -76.41
CA ALA A 445 -2.93 -22.93 -77.28
C ALA A 445 -2.79 -23.49 -78.71
N SER A 446 -3.90 -23.63 -79.43
CA SER A 446 -3.95 -24.18 -80.80
C SER A 446 -4.88 -23.35 -81.69
N ASN A 447 -4.66 -23.37 -83.01
CA ASN A 447 -5.39 -22.52 -83.98
C ASN A 447 -5.31 -21.02 -83.63
N THR A 448 -4.12 -20.54 -83.25
CA THR A 448 -3.95 -19.20 -82.69
C THR A 448 -3.87 -18.08 -83.73
N GLU A 449 -3.68 -18.42 -85.02
CA GLU A 449 -3.58 -17.46 -86.13
C GLU A 449 -2.66 -16.28 -85.79
N SER A 450 -1.38 -16.58 -85.53
CA SER A 450 -0.36 -15.60 -85.10
C SER A 450 -0.79 -14.78 -83.87
N ALA A 451 -1.37 -15.47 -82.89
CA ALA A 451 -1.87 -14.91 -81.62
C ALA A 451 -3.01 -13.87 -81.76
N THR A 452 -3.76 -13.91 -82.86
CA THR A 452 -4.96 -13.06 -83.05
C THR A 452 -6.25 -13.71 -82.56
N GLN A 453 -6.24 -15.03 -82.32
CA GLN A 453 -7.36 -15.75 -81.70
C GLN A 453 -6.85 -16.88 -80.77
N ASN A 454 -7.70 -17.38 -79.88
CA ASN A 454 -7.36 -18.45 -78.92
C ASN A 454 -6.09 -18.19 -78.09
N THR A 455 -5.96 -16.98 -77.53
CA THR A 455 -4.78 -16.58 -76.74
C THR A 455 -4.83 -17.04 -75.27
N THR A 456 -3.66 -17.17 -74.64
CA THR A 456 -3.51 -17.32 -73.18
C THR A 456 -2.84 -16.07 -72.62
N ASN A 457 -3.52 -15.36 -71.72
CA ASN A 457 -3.04 -14.08 -71.21
C ASN A 457 -2.44 -14.26 -69.81
N PHE A 458 -1.31 -13.61 -69.55
CA PHE A 458 -0.67 -13.54 -68.24
C PHE A 458 -0.39 -12.08 -67.90
N ASP A 459 -0.71 -11.69 -66.67
CA ASP A 459 -0.35 -10.37 -66.14
C ASP A 459 1.07 -10.44 -65.56
N ILE A 460 1.96 -9.57 -66.05
CA ILE A 460 3.34 -9.47 -65.59
C ILE A 460 3.58 -8.04 -65.10
N PHE A 461 4.01 -7.90 -63.85
CA PHE A 461 4.40 -6.60 -63.28
C PHE A 461 5.88 -6.33 -63.59
N ILE A 462 6.17 -5.21 -64.26
CA ILE A 462 7.53 -4.72 -64.55
C ILE A 462 7.74 -3.34 -63.94
N VAL A 463 8.96 -3.03 -63.50
CA VAL A 463 9.34 -1.71 -62.99
C VAL A 463 10.16 -0.90 -64.01
N ALA A 464 10.20 0.42 -63.85
CA ALA A 464 10.95 1.31 -64.75
C ALA A 464 12.44 0.94 -64.82
N GLY A 465 12.94 0.69 -66.03
CA GLY A 465 14.32 0.26 -66.29
C GLY A 465 14.51 -1.24 -66.50
N GLN A 466 13.49 -2.08 -66.22
CA GLN A 466 13.53 -3.50 -66.57
C GLN A 466 13.18 -3.72 -68.05
N THR A 467 13.81 -4.75 -68.64
CA THR A 467 13.55 -5.18 -70.01
C THR A 467 12.84 -6.53 -69.97
N LEU A 468 11.62 -6.59 -70.52
CA LEU A 468 10.88 -7.85 -70.65
C LEU A 468 11.19 -8.48 -72.00
N GLN A 469 11.76 -9.69 -71.98
CA GLN A 469 12.06 -10.44 -73.20
C GLN A 469 11.08 -11.61 -73.32
N ILE A 470 10.21 -11.56 -74.33
CA ILE A 470 9.20 -12.59 -74.62
C ILE A 470 9.54 -13.21 -75.97
N GLY A 471 9.52 -14.53 -76.06
CA GLY A 471 9.74 -15.25 -77.31
C GLY A 471 9.10 -16.64 -77.28
N THR A 472 8.55 -17.04 -78.42
CA THR A 472 7.99 -18.38 -78.67
C THR A 472 9.06 -19.37 -79.18
N CYS A 473 10.19 -18.85 -79.68
CA CYS A 473 11.41 -19.58 -80.02
C CYS A 473 12.64 -18.65 -79.92
N GLY A 474 13.85 -19.21 -79.77
CA GLY A 474 15.10 -18.44 -79.74
C GLY A 474 15.51 -17.87 -78.37
N LEU A 475 14.76 -18.19 -77.31
CA LEU A 475 15.14 -17.98 -75.90
C LEU A 475 15.41 -19.34 -75.26
N ASP A 476 16.34 -19.38 -74.30
CA ASP A 476 16.72 -20.63 -73.62
C ASP A 476 15.51 -21.21 -72.85
N GLY A 477 15.13 -22.44 -73.17
CA GLY A 477 13.93 -23.12 -72.62
C GLY A 477 12.61 -22.87 -73.37
N ALA A 478 12.55 -21.97 -74.34
CA ALA A 478 11.36 -21.78 -75.18
C ALA A 478 11.40 -22.70 -76.42
N SER A 479 10.36 -23.51 -76.60
CA SER A 479 10.19 -24.36 -77.80
C SER A 479 8.75 -24.33 -78.30
N GLY A 480 8.59 -24.38 -79.63
CA GLY A 480 7.28 -24.42 -80.30
C GLY A 480 7.36 -25.24 -81.58
N SER A 481 6.24 -25.83 -82.01
CA SER A 481 6.12 -26.52 -83.32
C SER A 481 4.89 -26.03 -84.07
N GLY A 482 5.07 -25.53 -85.30
CA GLY A 482 4.04 -24.92 -86.13
C GLY A 482 4.64 -23.81 -86.99
N ASP A 483 3.82 -23.06 -87.73
CA ASP A 483 4.25 -21.79 -88.34
C ASP A 483 4.38 -20.76 -87.21
N THR A 484 5.56 -20.75 -86.58
CA THR A 484 5.92 -19.92 -85.42
C THR A 484 6.18 -18.49 -85.80
#